data_AF-A0A2I0KHG0-F1
#
_entry.id   AF-A0A2I0KHG0-F1
#
_cell.length_a   1.000
_cell.length_b   1.000
_cell.length_c   1.000
_cell.angle_alpha   90.00
_cell.angle_beta   90.00
_cell.angle_gamma   90.00
#
_symmetry.space_group_name_H-M   'P 1'
#
loop_
_entity.id
_entity.type
_entity.pdbx_description
1 polymer ?
#
loop_
_entity_poly.entity_id
_entity_poly.type
_entity_poly.pdbx_seq_one_letter_code
_entity_poly.pdbx_strand_id
1 'polypeptide(L)'
;MLLEAKGSWSEAEKAYSSLLEENPFDQVVHKRKIAMAKAQGNITVAIELLNKYLETFMADHDAWRELAEIYVSLQMYKQAAFCYEELILSQPTNPLYHLTYADVLYTIGGQENLQTAKKYYASTIQLTGGKNRRALFGVCLCTSAISQLSKGRNKEDNGTELQSLAATALEKDYKQRAPDKLQLLTSALKSLRVSS
;
A
#
# COMPACT_ATOMS: atom_id res chain seq x y z
N MET A 1 -2.93 -9.35 27.53
CA MET A 1 -1.46 -9.19 27.52
C MET A 1 -0.70 -10.08 28.50
N LEU A 2 -0.99 -10.13 29.81
CA LEU A 2 -0.21 -11.00 30.72
C LEU A 2 -0.29 -12.50 30.35
N LEU A 3 -1.48 -13.01 30.04
CA LEU A 3 -1.69 -14.41 29.65
C LEU A 3 -1.05 -14.73 28.29
N GLU A 4 -1.17 -13.82 27.33
CA GLU A 4 -0.51 -13.91 26.01
C GLU A 4 1.01 -13.97 26.14
N ALA A 5 1.59 -13.10 26.98
CA ALA A 5 3.03 -13.07 27.22
C ALA A 5 3.55 -14.35 27.89
N LYS A 6 2.69 -15.08 28.60
CA LYS A 6 2.99 -16.38 29.20
C LYS A 6 2.72 -17.56 28.25
N GLY A 7 2.18 -17.31 27.05
CA GLY A 7 1.78 -18.35 26.09
C GLY A 7 0.49 -19.10 26.48
N SER A 8 -0.24 -18.61 27.49
CA SER A 8 -1.48 -19.20 28.00
C SER A 8 -2.68 -18.81 27.12
N TRP A 9 -2.66 -19.24 25.86
CA TRP A 9 -3.61 -18.82 24.83
C TRP A 9 -5.08 -19.15 25.13
N SER A 10 -5.34 -20.37 25.62
CA SER A 10 -6.71 -20.80 25.94
C SER A 10 -7.32 -19.97 27.08
N GLU A 11 -6.52 -19.61 28.09
CA GLU A 11 -6.98 -18.76 29.19
C GLU A 11 -7.24 -17.33 28.70
N ALA A 12 -6.37 -16.80 27.84
CA ALA A 12 -6.58 -15.49 27.23
C ALA A 12 -7.87 -15.46 26.40
N GLU A 13 -8.14 -16.50 25.61
CA GLU A 13 -9.36 -16.61 24.81
C GLU A 13 -10.63 -16.66 25.68
N LYS A 14 -10.62 -17.42 26.78
CA LYS A 14 -11.73 -17.46 27.74
C LYS A 14 -11.97 -16.09 28.39
N ALA A 15 -10.90 -15.43 28.83
CA ALA A 15 -10.98 -14.09 29.43
C ALA A 15 -11.57 -13.07 28.44
N TYR A 16 -11.10 -13.06 27.18
CA TYR A 16 -11.61 -12.15 26.17
C TYR A 16 -13.05 -12.46 25.77
N SER A 17 -13.45 -13.73 25.76
CA SER A 17 -14.84 -14.10 25.46
C SER A 17 -15.79 -13.64 26.56
N SER A 18 -15.41 -13.83 27.84
CA SER A 18 -16.17 -13.31 28.98
C SER A 18 -16.29 -11.77 28.96
N LEU A 19 -15.22 -11.05 28.64
CA LEU A 19 -15.27 -9.58 28.51
C LEU A 19 -16.22 -9.11 27.40
N LEU A 20 -16.29 -9.86 26.29
CA LEU A 20 -17.20 -9.55 25.19
C LEU A 20 -18.65 -9.95 25.47
N GLU A 21 -18.89 -10.89 26.39
CA GLU A 21 -20.25 -11.16 26.90
C GLU A 21 -20.77 -9.98 27.74
N GLU A 22 -19.90 -9.36 28.54
CA GLU A 22 -20.23 -8.16 29.33
C GLU A 22 -20.36 -6.90 28.46
N ASN A 23 -19.43 -6.71 27.51
CA ASN A 23 -19.43 -5.60 26.57
C ASN A 23 -19.11 -6.06 25.13
N PRO A 24 -20.13 -6.39 24.32
CA PRO A 24 -19.93 -6.88 22.95
C PRO A 24 -19.21 -5.91 22.01
N PHE A 25 -19.20 -4.61 22.33
CA PHE A 25 -18.64 -3.56 21.49
C PHE A 25 -17.28 -3.05 21.96
N ASP A 26 -16.61 -3.78 22.87
CA ASP A 26 -15.26 -3.43 23.29
C ASP A 26 -14.24 -3.67 22.16
N GLN A 27 -13.92 -2.59 21.42
CA GLN A 27 -12.96 -2.62 20.33
C GLN A 27 -11.56 -3.09 20.76
N VAL A 28 -11.15 -2.78 22.00
CA VAL A 28 -9.83 -3.18 22.49
C VAL A 28 -9.77 -4.69 22.60
N VAL A 29 -10.80 -5.33 23.15
CA VAL A 29 -10.85 -6.79 23.28
C VAL A 29 -10.90 -7.47 21.91
N HIS A 30 -11.69 -6.97 20.97
CA HIS A 30 -11.71 -7.48 19.59
C HIS A 30 -10.33 -7.41 18.93
N LYS A 31 -9.67 -6.24 18.98
CA LYS A 31 -8.31 -6.06 18.44
C LYS A 31 -7.29 -6.98 19.10
N ARG A 32 -7.44 -7.27 20.40
CA ARG A 32 -6.58 -8.24 21.10
C ARG A 32 -6.79 -9.66 20.62
N LYS A 33 -8.03 -10.10 20.37
CA LYS A 33 -8.29 -11.42 19.77
C LYS A 33 -7.65 -11.55 18.38
N ILE A 34 -7.75 -10.51 17.54
CA ILE A 34 -7.08 -10.46 16.23
C ILE A 34 -5.56 -10.57 16.39
N ALA A 35 -4.96 -9.76 17.25
CA ALA A 35 -3.52 -9.78 17.49
C ALA A 35 -3.02 -11.13 18.05
N MET A 36 -3.81 -11.76 18.92
CA MET A 36 -3.53 -13.08 19.45
C MET A 36 -3.53 -14.15 18.34
N ALA A 37 -4.53 -14.14 17.46
CA ALA A 37 -4.59 -15.06 16.31
C ALA A 37 -3.36 -14.90 15.40
N LYS A 38 -2.95 -13.65 15.12
CA LYS A 38 -1.72 -13.37 14.38
C LYS A 38 -0.47 -13.91 15.09
N ALA A 39 -0.35 -13.68 16.40
CA ALA A 39 0.82 -14.11 17.18
C ALA A 39 0.99 -15.63 17.22
N GLN A 40 -0.12 -16.38 17.11
CA GLN A 40 -0.11 -17.84 17.00
C GLN A 40 0.17 -18.35 15.57
N GLY A 41 0.32 -17.45 14.59
CA GLY A 41 0.46 -17.81 13.18
C GLY A 41 -0.85 -18.20 12.49
N ASN A 42 -2.00 -18.06 13.16
CA ASN A 42 -3.31 -18.39 12.64
C ASN A 42 -3.85 -17.24 11.76
N ILE A 43 -3.18 -16.96 10.64
CA ILE A 43 -3.47 -15.80 9.79
C ILE A 43 -4.89 -15.84 9.20
N THR A 44 -5.39 -17.01 8.80
CA THR A 44 -6.78 -17.16 8.31
C THR A 44 -7.80 -16.71 9.36
N VAL A 45 -7.61 -17.12 10.62
CA VAL A 45 -8.47 -16.71 11.73
C VAL A 45 -8.37 -15.21 11.98
N ALA A 46 -7.18 -14.62 11.88
CA ALA A 46 -7.01 -13.18 12.01
C ALA A 46 -7.79 -12.41 10.92
N ILE A 47 -7.79 -12.90 9.68
CA ILE A 47 -8.56 -12.31 8.57
C ILE A 47 -10.07 -12.41 8.85
N GLU A 48 -10.56 -13.57 9.28
CA GLU A 48 -11.98 -13.77 9.62
C GLU A 48 -12.41 -12.81 10.74
N LEU A 49 -11.60 -12.69 11.80
CA LEU A 49 -11.87 -11.77 12.91
C LEU A 49 -11.82 -10.31 12.46
N LEU A 50 -10.88 -9.92 11.59
CA LEU A 50 -10.80 -8.56 11.04
C LEU A 50 -12.00 -8.20 10.17
N ASN A 51 -12.43 -9.09 9.27
CA ASN A 51 -13.62 -8.85 8.44
C ASN A 51 -14.86 -8.67 9.33
N LYS A 52 -15.08 -9.58 10.29
CA LYS A 52 -16.21 -9.48 11.23
C LYS A 52 -16.15 -8.21 12.09
N TYR A 53 -14.95 -7.81 12.50
CA TYR A 53 -14.75 -6.56 13.24
C TYR A 53 -15.14 -5.34 12.38
N LEU A 54 -14.69 -5.30 11.13
CA LEU A 54 -14.95 -4.20 10.20
C LEU A 54 -16.42 -4.11 9.75
N GLU A 55 -17.19 -5.20 9.78
CA GLU A 55 -18.65 -5.17 9.61
C GLU A 55 -19.35 -4.29 10.67
N THR A 56 -18.77 -4.19 11.88
CA THR A 56 -19.31 -3.39 12.99
C THR A 56 -18.61 -2.04 13.12
N PHE A 57 -17.29 -2.00 12.95
CA PHE A 57 -16.44 -0.83 13.19
C PHE A 57 -15.78 -0.34 11.89
N MET A 58 -16.59 -0.10 10.86
CA MET A 58 -16.14 0.23 9.50
C MET A 58 -15.25 1.50 9.40
N ALA A 59 -15.38 2.43 10.36
CA ALA A 59 -14.55 3.64 10.41
C ALA A 59 -13.14 3.41 10.99
N ASP A 60 -12.79 2.19 11.40
CA ASP A 60 -11.49 1.88 11.99
C ASP A 60 -10.41 1.69 10.92
N HIS A 61 -9.71 2.77 10.62
CA HIS A 61 -8.67 2.80 9.60
C HIS A 61 -7.46 1.91 9.94
N ASP A 62 -7.16 1.71 11.22
CA ASP A 62 -6.04 0.84 11.62
C ASP A 62 -6.38 -0.63 11.34
N ALA A 63 -7.63 -1.04 11.55
CA ALA A 63 -8.10 -2.38 11.20
C ALA A 63 -8.10 -2.62 9.68
N TRP A 64 -8.55 -1.65 8.88
CA TRP A 64 -8.45 -1.72 7.41
C TRP A 64 -7.01 -1.84 6.92
N ARG A 65 -6.10 -1.05 7.50
CA ARG A 65 -4.67 -1.10 7.18
C ARG A 65 -4.07 -2.47 7.52
N GLU A 66 -4.35 -2.97 8.72
CA GLU A 66 -3.89 -4.28 9.17
C GLU A 66 -4.38 -5.40 8.24
N LEU A 67 -5.65 -5.37 7.84
CA LEU A 67 -6.20 -6.33 6.87
C LEU A 67 -5.53 -6.22 5.50
N ALA A 68 -5.28 -5.00 5.01
CA ALA A 68 -4.57 -4.78 3.75
C ALA A 68 -3.15 -5.35 3.78
N GLU A 69 -2.40 -5.12 4.86
CA GLU A 69 -1.03 -5.61 5.04
C GLU A 69 -0.97 -7.15 5.08
N ILE A 70 -1.93 -7.79 5.75
CA ILE A 70 -2.07 -9.24 5.72
C ILE A 70 -2.32 -9.73 4.29
N TYR A 71 -3.26 -9.13 3.56
CA TYR A 71 -3.53 -9.54 2.17
C TYR A 71 -2.33 -9.33 1.24
N VAL A 72 -1.55 -8.24 1.41
CA VAL A 72 -0.29 -8.05 0.67
C VAL A 72 0.70 -9.16 0.98
N SER A 73 0.86 -9.54 2.26
CA SER A 73 1.79 -10.61 2.66
C SER A 73 1.43 -11.98 2.08
N LEU A 74 0.13 -12.21 1.83
CA LEU A 74 -0.41 -13.42 1.20
C LEU A 74 -0.52 -13.32 -0.33
N GLN A 75 -0.03 -12.23 -0.93
CA GLN A 75 -0.14 -11.95 -2.38
C GLN A 75 -1.59 -11.88 -2.89
N MET A 76 -2.55 -11.63 -1.99
CA MET A 76 -3.97 -11.44 -2.28
C MET A 76 -4.23 -9.98 -2.69
N TYR A 77 -3.58 -9.55 -3.77
CA TYR A 77 -3.48 -8.13 -4.14
C TYR A 77 -4.83 -7.48 -4.46
N LYS A 78 -5.81 -8.21 -4.98
CA LYS A 78 -7.15 -7.66 -5.25
C LYS A 78 -7.88 -7.28 -3.97
N GLN A 79 -7.78 -8.13 -2.95
CA GLN A 79 -8.37 -7.87 -1.63
C GLN A 79 -7.63 -6.74 -0.92
N ALA A 80 -6.29 -6.70 -1.04
CA ALA A 80 -5.50 -5.58 -0.52
C ALA A 80 -5.89 -4.25 -1.20
N ALA A 81 -6.09 -4.26 -2.52
CA ALA A 81 -6.53 -3.09 -3.29
C ALA A 81 -7.85 -2.55 -2.76
N PHE A 82 -8.85 -3.42 -2.54
CA PHE A 82 -10.13 -3.05 -1.93
C PHE A 82 -9.95 -2.38 -0.56
N CYS A 83 -9.12 -2.95 0.32
CA CYS A 83 -8.87 -2.34 1.64
C CYS A 83 -8.25 -0.95 1.52
N TYR A 84 -7.34 -0.73 0.57
CA TYR A 84 -6.76 0.59 0.33
C TYR A 84 -7.74 1.58 -0.31
N GLU A 85 -8.71 1.13 -1.10
CA GLU A 85 -9.80 1.97 -1.59
C GLU A 85 -10.63 2.52 -0.42
N GLU A 86 -11.02 1.67 0.54
CA GLU A 86 -11.73 2.09 1.76
C GLU A 86 -10.91 3.09 2.60
N LEU A 87 -9.59 2.87 2.70
CA LEU A 87 -8.68 3.79 3.39
C LEU A 87 -8.59 5.16 2.68
N ILE A 88 -8.57 5.18 1.34
CA ILE A 88 -8.51 6.42 0.56
C ILE A 88 -9.86 7.15 0.61
N LEU A 89 -10.98 6.43 0.57
CA LEU A 89 -12.32 7.01 0.70
C LEU A 89 -12.48 7.73 2.05
N SER A 90 -11.96 7.13 3.12
CA SER A 90 -12.04 7.71 4.46
C SER A 90 -10.98 8.78 4.75
N GLN A 91 -9.77 8.67 4.20
CA GLN A 91 -8.68 9.63 4.38
C GLN A 91 -8.03 10.02 3.03
N PRO A 92 -8.72 10.80 2.19
CA PRO A 92 -8.30 11.07 0.82
C PRO A 92 -7.00 11.87 0.70
N THR A 93 -6.58 12.55 1.77
CA THR A 93 -5.36 13.38 1.79
C THR A 93 -4.14 12.66 2.38
N ASN A 94 -4.26 11.38 2.76
CA ASN A 94 -3.15 10.61 3.32
C ASN A 94 -2.25 10.05 2.19
N PRO A 95 -1.04 10.61 1.96
CA PRO A 95 -0.19 10.20 0.84
C PRO A 95 0.28 8.76 0.93
N LEU A 96 0.32 8.16 2.13
CA LEU A 96 0.76 6.79 2.30
C LEU A 96 -0.21 5.80 1.66
N TYR A 97 -1.52 6.04 1.77
CA TYR A 97 -2.54 5.17 1.17
C TYR A 97 -2.52 5.21 -0.36
N HIS A 98 -2.36 6.41 -0.93
CA HIS A 98 -2.19 6.59 -2.37
C HIS A 98 -0.94 5.84 -2.87
N LEU A 99 0.16 5.93 -2.12
CA LEU A 99 1.42 5.27 -2.48
C LEU A 99 1.30 3.75 -2.44
N THR A 100 0.77 3.18 -1.36
CA THR A 100 0.63 1.73 -1.22
C THR A 100 -0.40 1.16 -2.19
N TYR A 101 -1.50 1.87 -2.44
CA TYR A 101 -2.47 1.46 -3.46
C TYR A 101 -1.85 1.44 -4.86
N ALA A 102 -1.04 2.46 -5.19
CA ALA A 102 -0.30 2.50 -6.45
C ALA A 102 0.71 1.34 -6.57
N ASP A 103 1.43 1.00 -5.49
CA ASP A 103 2.33 -0.15 -5.44
C ASP A 103 1.58 -1.47 -5.70
N VAL A 104 0.42 -1.66 -5.06
CA VAL A 104 -0.44 -2.85 -5.22
C VAL A 104 -0.94 -2.96 -6.67
N LEU A 105 -1.49 -1.87 -7.23
CA LEU A 105 -1.98 -1.85 -8.61
C LEU A 105 -0.86 -2.10 -9.62
N TYR A 106 0.32 -1.51 -9.41
CA TYR A 106 1.48 -1.76 -10.25
C TYR A 106 1.88 -3.24 -10.23
N THR A 107 1.81 -3.87 -9.05
CA THR A 107 2.12 -5.29 -8.86
C THR A 107 1.10 -6.20 -9.54
N ILE A 108 -0.20 -5.86 -9.46
CA ILE A 108 -1.26 -6.59 -10.21
C ILE A 108 -0.99 -6.50 -11.72
N GLY A 109 -0.52 -5.34 -12.19
CA GLY A 109 -0.18 -5.12 -13.58
C GLY A 109 -1.40 -5.11 -14.50
N GLY A 110 -1.15 -5.15 -15.81
CA GLY A 110 -2.17 -4.91 -16.83
C GLY A 110 -2.37 -3.41 -17.09
N GLN A 111 -2.80 -3.09 -18.32
CA GLN A 111 -2.82 -1.71 -18.81
C GLN A 111 -3.66 -0.79 -17.91
N GLU A 112 -4.85 -1.20 -17.52
CA GLU A 112 -5.76 -0.38 -16.69
C GLU A 112 -5.18 -0.12 -15.30
N ASN A 113 -4.70 -1.15 -14.61
CA ASN A 113 -4.10 -1.00 -13.29
C ASN A 113 -2.83 -0.15 -13.33
N LEU A 114 -2.01 -0.25 -14.38
CA LEU A 114 -0.81 0.59 -14.53
C LEU A 114 -1.17 2.06 -14.76
N GLN A 115 -2.24 2.35 -15.50
CA GLN A 115 -2.74 3.71 -15.67
C GLN A 115 -3.26 4.27 -14.35
N THR A 116 -4.02 3.47 -13.60
CA THR A 116 -4.52 3.85 -12.27
C THR A 116 -3.37 4.03 -11.27
N ALA A 117 -2.41 3.11 -11.22
CA ALA A 117 -1.21 3.23 -10.39
C ALA A 117 -0.45 4.53 -10.68
N LYS A 118 -0.25 4.88 -11.97
CA LYS A 118 0.38 6.15 -12.36
C LYS A 118 -0.36 7.36 -11.79
N LYS A 119 -1.71 7.37 -11.81
CA LYS A 119 -2.52 8.45 -11.21
C LYS A 119 -2.29 8.55 -9.71
N TYR A 120 -2.30 7.43 -8.98
CA TYR A 120 -2.11 7.45 -7.53
C TYR A 120 -0.67 7.75 -7.09
N TYR A 121 0.34 7.38 -7.89
CA TYR A 121 1.70 7.90 -7.71
C TYR A 121 1.75 9.42 -7.94
N ALA A 122 1.07 9.95 -8.96
CA ALA A 122 0.98 11.40 -9.18
C ALA A 122 0.29 12.12 -8.01
N SER A 123 -0.81 11.57 -7.49
CA SER A 123 -1.47 12.07 -6.27
C SER A 123 -0.51 12.08 -5.08
N THR A 124 0.28 11.03 -4.90
CA THR A 124 1.30 10.97 -3.84
C THR A 124 2.36 12.06 -4.01
N ILE A 125 2.83 12.31 -5.24
CA ILE A 125 3.78 13.39 -5.55
C ILE A 125 3.16 14.74 -5.17
N GLN A 126 1.90 14.99 -5.54
CA GLN A 126 1.20 16.23 -5.22
C GLN A 126 1.04 16.42 -3.70
N LEU A 127 0.52 15.41 -3.00
CA LEU A 127 0.27 15.45 -1.54
C LEU A 127 1.57 15.60 -0.72
N THR A 128 2.71 15.21 -1.28
CA THR A 128 4.03 15.31 -0.61
C THR A 128 4.87 16.49 -1.10
N GLY A 129 4.32 17.37 -1.94
CA GLY A 129 5.04 18.51 -2.50
C GLY A 129 6.25 18.12 -3.35
N GLY A 130 6.15 17.00 -4.07
CA GLY A 130 7.19 16.52 -4.99
C GLY A 130 8.35 15.77 -4.33
N LYS A 131 8.29 15.50 -3.02
CA LYS A 131 9.42 14.95 -2.26
C LYS A 131 9.43 13.43 -2.15
N ASN A 132 8.33 12.75 -2.52
CA ASN A 132 8.25 11.30 -2.42
C ASN A 132 8.98 10.61 -3.58
N ARG A 133 10.22 10.19 -3.33
CA ARG A 133 11.07 9.47 -4.30
C ARG A 133 10.44 8.18 -4.81
N ARG A 134 9.75 7.41 -3.96
CA ARG A 134 9.10 6.15 -4.36
C ARG A 134 8.02 6.42 -5.41
N ALA A 135 7.22 7.46 -5.20
CA ALA A 135 6.20 7.86 -6.16
C ALA A 135 6.79 8.40 -7.48
N LEU A 136 7.88 9.18 -7.42
CA LEU A 136 8.60 9.62 -8.62
C LEU A 136 9.10 8.44 -9.45
N PHE A 137 9.71 7.44 -8.80
CA PHE A 137 10.08 6.19 -9.48
C PHE A 137 8.87 5.44 -10.01
N GLY A 138 7.78 5.36 -9.23
CA GLY A 138 6.53 4.72 -9.61
C GLY A 138 5.96 5.27 -10.93
N VAL A 139 5.98 6.59 -11.12
CA VAL A 139 5.61 7.23 -12.40
C VAL A 139 6.50 6.78 -13.55
N CYS A 140 7.82 6.77 -13.36
CA CYS A 140 8.78 6.33 -14.37
C CYS A 140 8.56 4.85 -14.76
N LEU A 141 8.36 3.99 -13.76
CA LEU A 141 8.12 2.56 -13.92
C LEU A 141 6.79 2.29 -14.63
N CYS A 142 5.70 2.94 -14.21
CA CYS A 142 4.39 2.81 -14.85
C CYS A 142 4.47 3.22 -16.32
N THR A 143 5.10 4.37 -16.61
CA THR A 143 5.19 4.88 -17.99
C THR A 143 6.01 3.95 -18.88
N SER A 144 7.12 3.40 -18.37
CA SER A 144 7.91 2.40 -19.09
C SER A 144 7.10 1.12 -19.35
N ALA A 145 6.42 0.58 -18.33
CA ALA A 145 5.60 -0.63 -18.43
C ALA A 145 4.43 -0.45 -19.41
N ILE A 146 3.70 0.66 -19.33
CA ILE A 146 2.63 1.03 -20.26
C ILE A 146 3.17 1.10 -21.70
N SER A 147 4.32 1.77 -21.91
CA SER A 147 4.91 1.87 -23.25
C SER A 147 5.36 0.52 -23.80
N GLN A 148 5.74 -0.44 -22.94
CA GLN A 148 6.11 -1.78 -23.37
C GLN A 148 4.87 -2.58 -23.80
N LEU A 149 3.75 -2.45 -23.07
CA LEU A 149 2.46 -3.07 -23.40
C LEU A 149 1.80 -2.46 -24.65
N SER A 150 2.04 -1.17 -24.93
CA SER A 150 1.44 -0.45 -26.05
C SER A 150 2.21 -0.55 -27.37
N LYS A 151 3.32 -1.31 -27.44
CA LYS A 151 4.08 -1.50 -28.69
C LYS A 151 3.15 -2.11 -29.76
N GLY A 152 2.77 -1.30 -30.75
CA GLY A 152 1.89 -1.69 -31.86
C GLY A 152 0.51 -1.02 -31.91
N ARG A 153 0.16 -0.16 -30.94
CA ARG A 153 -1.08 0.65 -30.96
C ARG A 153 -0.73 2.15 -30.96
N ASN A 154 -1.50 2.96 -31.70
CA ASN A 154 -1.28 4.41 -31.84
C ASN A 154 -1.08 5.07 -30.48
N LYS A 155 0.05 5.77 -30.31
CA LYS A 155 0.45 6.43 -29.07
C LYS A 155 -0.26 7.78 -28.97
N GLU A 156 -1.05 7.97 -27.92
CA GLU A 156 -1.32 9.31 -27.41
C GLU A 156 -0.15 9.73 -26.50
N ASP A 157 0.46 10.87 -26.82
CA ASP A 157 1.79 11.29 -26.36
C ASP A 157 1.77 12.03 -25.00
N ASN A 158 0.59 12.18 -24.38
CA ASN A 158 0.40 12.98 -23.16
C ASN A 158 1.07 12.38 -21.90
N GLY A 159 1.55 11.14 -21.96
CA GLY A 159 2.14 10.44 -20.82
C GLY A 159 3.61 10.77 -20.52
N THR A 160 4.31 11.44 -21.44
CA THR A 160 5.78 11.60 -21.43
C THR A 160 6.27 12.76 -20.57
N GLU A 161 5.51 13.85 -20.45
CA GLU A 161 5.91 15.05 -19.70
C GLU A 161 6.03 14.79 -18.19
N LEU A 162 5.04 14.14 -17.57
CA LEU A 162 5.11 13.82 -16.14
C LEU A 162 6.29 12.89 -15.81
N GLN A 163 6.63 11.98 -16.72
CA GLN A 163 7.76 11.06 -16.55
C GLN A 163 9.10 11.81 -16.60
N SER A 164 9.29 12.75 -17.53
CA SER A 164 10.53 13.53 -17.64
C SER A 164 10.71 14.49 -16.45
N LEU A 165 9.62 15.09 -15.97
CA LEU A 165 9.63 15.92 -14.76
C LEU A 165 9.99 15.08 -13.52
N ALA A 166 9.43 13.87 -13.39
CA ALA A 166 9.74 12.97 -12.29
C ALA A 166 11.22 12.55 -12.29
N ALA A 167 11.77 12.25 -13.47
CA ALA A 167 13.18 11.93 -13.67
C ALA A 167 14.10 13.08 -13.24
N THR A 168 13.78 14.30 -13.70
CA THR A 168 14.54 15.50 -13.37
C THR A 168 14.52 15.76 -11.87
N ALA A 169 13.37 15.58 -11.21
CA ALA A 169 13.25 15.71 -9.77
C ALA A 169 14.10 14.67 -9.02
N LEU A 170 14.11 13.41 -9.48
CA LEU A 170 14.97 12.36 -8.92
C LEU A 170 16.45 12.70 -9.06
N GLU A 171 16.90 13.12 -10.24
CA GLU A 171 18.30 13.49 -10.47
C GLU A 171 18.72 14.67 -9.60
N LYS A 172 17.85 15.68 -9.45
CA LYS A 172 18.09 16.82 -8.57
C LYS A 172 18.24 16.39 -7.11
N ASP A 173 17.36 15.51 -6.61
CA ASP A 173 17.44 15.02 -5.23
C ASP A 173 18.71 14.18 -5.00
N TYR A 174 19.06 13.29 -5.94
CA TYR A 174 20.28 12.48 -5.82
C TYR A 174 21.56 13.32 -5.92
N LYS A 175 21.62 14.34 -6.79
CA LYS A 175 22.74 15.30 -6.81
C LYS A 175 22.97 15.95 -5.45
N GLN A 176 21.90 16.22 -4.70
CA GLN A 176 21.97 16.89 -3.40
C GLN A 176 22.24 15.91 -2.24
N ARG A 177 21.62 14.73 -2.23
CA ARG A 177 21.61 13.82 -1.08
C ARG A 177 22.52 12.60 -1.20
N ALA A 178 22.81 12.16 -2.43
CA ALA A 178 23.56 10.93 -2.71
C ALA A 178 24.30 11.04 -4.06
N PRO A 179 25.26 11.98 -4.21
CA PRO A 179 25.93 12.25 -5.48
C PRO A 179 26.72 11.04 -6.00
N ASP A 180 27.21 10.18 -5.09
CA ASP A 180 27.86 8.89 -5.38
C ASP A 180 26.93 7.91 -6.11
N LYS A 181 25.61 8.00 -5.89
CA LYS A 181 24.60 7.15 -6.52
C LYS A 181 23.98 7.76 -7.78
N LEU A 182 24.36 8.98 -8.15
CA LEU A 182 23.76 9.68 -9.29
C LEU A 182 23.99 8.94 -10.61
N GLN A 183 25.19 8.40 -10.83
CA GLN A 183 25.49 7.65 -12.06
C GLN A 183 24.63 6.38 -12.17
N LEU A 184 24.38 5.71 -11.05
CA LEU A 184 23.50 4.54 -10.99
C LEU A 184 22.05 4.93 -11.31
N LEU A 185 21.56 6.02 -10.70
CA LEU A 185 20.22 6.56 -10.99
C LEU A 185 20.07 6.89 -12.48
N THR A 186 20.96 7.68 -13.04
CA THR A 186 20.87 8.11 -14.46
C THR A 186 20.92 6.89 -15.38
N SER A 187 21.74 5.88 -15.08
CA SER A 187 21.77 4.63 -15.86
C SER A 187 20.43 3.87 -15.77
N ALA A 188 19.82 3.80 -14.59
CA ALA A 188 18.51 3.18 -14.39
C ALA A 188 17.40 3.93 -15.15
N LEU A 189 17.36 5.27 -15.08
CA LEU A 189 16.39 6.09 -15.79
C LEU A 189 16.54 5.95 -17.32
N LYS A 190 17.77 5.91 -17.84
CA LYS A 190 18.02 5.61 -19.26
C LYS A 190 17.48 4.25 -19.68
N SER A 191 17.68 3.21 -18.86
CA SER A 191 17.17 1.86 -19.17
C SER A 191 15.64 1.82 -19.27
N LEU A 192 14.95 2.66 -18.49
CA LEU A 192 13.50 2.82 -18.51
C LEU A 192 13.00 3.67 -19.69
N ARG A 193 13.91 4.18 -20.54
CA ARG A 193 13.66 5.16 -21.62
C ARG A 193 13.06 6.47 -21.09
N VAL A 194 13.47 6.87 -19.88
CA VAL A 194 12.93 8.03 -19.16
C VAL A 194 13.73 9.31 -19.43
N SER A 195 15.01 9.20 -19.79
CA SER A 195 15.91 10.32 -20.09
C SER A 195 16.63 10.09 -21.41
N SER A 196 16.55 11.06 -22.32
CA SER A 196 17.42 11.21 -23.50
C SER A 196 18.85 11.60 -23.11
#